data_AF-Q6PQD8-F1
#
_entry.id   AF-Q6PQD8-F1
#
_cell.length_a   1.000
_cell.length_b   1.000
_cell.length_c   1.000
_cell.angle_alpha   90.00
_cell.angle_beta   90.00
_cell.angle_gamma   90.00
#
_symmetry.space_group_name_H-M   'P 1'
#
loop_
_entity.id
_entity.type
_entity.pdbx_description
1 polymer ?
#
loop_
_entity_poly.entity_id
_entity_poly.type
_entity_poly.pdbx_seq_one_letter_code
_entity_poly.pdbx_strand_id
1 'polypeptide(L)'
;LPFTFVYTLMDHWVFGETMCKLNPFVQCVSITVSIFSLVLIAVERHQLIINPRGWRPNNRHAYIGIAVIWALAVASSLPFLIYQVLTDEPFQNVTLDAFKDKFVCFDKFPSDSHRLSYTTLLLVLQYFGPLCFIFICYFKIYIRLKR
;
A
#
# COMPACT_ATOMS: atom_id res chain seq x y z
N LEU A 1 11.86 2.66 4.51
CA LEU A 1 12.05 3.14 5.90
C LEU A 1 13.29 4.00 6.11
N PRO A 2 14.52 3.62 5.69
CA PRO A 2 15.69 4.47 5.97
C PRO A 2 15.57 5.86 5.31
N PHE A 3 15.05 5.93 4.08
CA PHE A 3 14.85 7.18 3.35
C PHE A 3 13.80 8.09 4.00
N THR A 4 12.64 7.55 4.37
CA THR A 4 11.59 8.29 5.08
C THR A 4 12.09 8.81 6.43
N PHE A 5 12.82 8.00 7.18
CA PHE A 5 13.37 8.40 8.48
C PHE A 5 14.38 9.54 8.34
N VAL A 6 15.31 9.43 7.41
CA VAL A 6 16.31 10.47 7.14
C VAL A 6 15.65 11.76 6.63
N TYR A 7 14.62 11.65 5.78
CA TYR A 7 13.84 12.80 5.32
C TYR A 7 13.16 13.54 6.48
N THR A 8 12.53 12.82 7.40
CA THR A 8 11.87 13.41 8.57
C THR A 8 12.84 14.09 9.54
N LEU A 9 14.09 13.61 9.63
CA LEU A 9 15.09 14.25 10.49
C LEU A 9 15.75 15.47 9.85
N MET A 10 15.88 15.48 8.53
CA MET A 10 16.56 16.55 7.80
C MET A 10 15.61 17.67 7.34
N ASP A 11 14.29 17.43 7.35
CA ASP A 11 13.25 18.33 6.83
C ASP A 11 13.45 18.72 5.34
N HIS A 12 14.29 18.00 4.60
CA HIS A 12 14.49 18.16 3.16
C HIS A 12 14.93 16.85 2.51
N TRP A 13 14.60 16.71 1.23
CA TRP A 13 14.81 15.51 0.43
C TRP A 13 16.13 15.58 -0.35
N VAL A 14 17.04 14.65 -0.08
CA VAL A 14 18.40 14.61 -0.68
C VAL A 14 18.62 13.45 -1.66
N PHE A 15 17.63 12.58 -1.83
CA PHE A 15 17.81 11.32 -2.59
C PHE A 15 17.43 11.43 -4.08
N GLY A 16 17.17 12.65 -4.56
CA GLY A 16 16.77 12.92 -5.95
C GLY A 16 15.31 12.54 -6.26
N GLU A 17 14.85 12.92 -7.45
CA GLU A 17 13.44 12.81 -7.86
C GLU A 17 12.97 11.36 -7.97
N THR A 18 13.82 10.47 -8.52
CA THR A 18 13.48 9.05 -8.70
C THR A 18 13.14 8.40 -7.37
N MET A 19 13.94 8.62 -6.33
CA MET A 19 13.66 8.08 -5.01
C MET A 19 12.45 8.75 -4.35
N CYS A 20 12.22 10.04 -4.62
CA CYS A 20 11.04 10.74 -4.13
C CYS A 20 9.76 10.06 -4.62
N LYS A 21 9.68 9.74 -5.91
CA LYS A 21 8.53 9.03 -6.51
C LYS A 21 8.44 7.56 -6.08
N LEU A 22 9.57 6.85 -6.03
CA LEU A 22 9.59 5.43 -5.69
C LEU A 22 9.26 5.15 -4.22
N ASN A 23 9.59 6.05 -3.29
CA ASN A 23 9.37 5.81 -1.86
C ASN A 23 7.89 5.54 -1.51
N PRO A 24 6.92 6.43 -1.83
CA PRO A 24 5.50 6.17 -1.57
C PRO A 24 4.94 5.05 -2.46
N PHE A 25 5.41 4.92 -3.70
CA PHE A 25 4.98 3.86 -4.63
C PHE A 25 5.30 2.47 -4.08
N VAL A 26 6.56 2.19 -3.76
CA VAL A 26 7.01 0.89 -3.25
C VAL A 26 6.38 0.59 -1.90
N GLN A 27 6.22 1.60 -1.04
CA GLN A 27 5.54 1.44 0.25
C GLN A 27 4.08 1.00 0.06
N CYS A 28 3.33 1.66 -0.82
CA CYS A 28 1.94 1.30 -1.11
C CYS A 28 1.83 -0.10 -1.74
N VAL A 29 2.70 -0.43 -2.70
CA VAL A 29 2.77 -1.77 -3.31
C VAL A 29 3.03 -2.83 -2.23
N SER A 30 4.00 -2.60 -1.35
CA SER A 30 4.35 -3.55 -0.30
C SER A 30 3.19 -3.80 0.67
N ILE A 31 2.46 -2.75 1.07
CA ILE A 31 1.28 -2.88 1.94
C ILE A 31 0.20 -3.70 1.25
N THR A 32 -0.08 -3.38 -0.02
CA THR A 32 -1.11 -4.04 -0.84
C THR A 32 -0.78 -5.52 -1.05
N VAL A 33 0.45 -5.85 -1.46
CA VAL A 33 0.88 -7.24 -1.65
C VAL A 33 0.76 -8.03 -0.35
N SER A 34 1.17 -7.44 0.78
CA SER A 34 1.13 -8.10 2.08
C SER A 34 -0.30 -8.44 2.51
N ILE A 35 -1.21 -7.46 2.47
CA ILE A 35 -2.58 -7.67 2.96
C ILE A 35 -3.37 -8.64 2.06
N PHE A 36 -3.23 -8.55 0.73
CA PHE A 36 -3.91 -9.47 -0.17
C PHE A 36 -3.31 -10.89 -0.11
N SER A 37 -2.01 -11.02 0.19
CA SER A 37 -1.41 -12.33 0.46
C SER A 37 -2.01 -12.95 1.73
N LEU A 38 -2.22 -12.16 2.78
CA LEU A 38 -2.91 -12.62 4.00
C LEU A 38 -4.36 -13.03 3.74
N VAL A 39 -5.08 -12.29 2.88
CA VAL A 39 -6.42 -12.68 2.42
C VAL A 39 -6.37 -14.04 1.72
N LEU A 40 -5.42 -14.26 0.79
CA LEU A 40 -5.30 -15.52 0.06
C LEU A 40 -5.02 -16.70 1.00
N ILE A 41 -4.13 -16.51 1.99
CA ILE A 41 -3.84 -17.50 3.03
C ILE A 41 -5.10 -17.79 3.87
N ALA A 42 -5.87 -16.77 4.25
CA ALA A 42 -7.10 -16.95 5.02
C ALA A 42 -8.15 -17.76 4.23
N VAL A 43 -8.30 -17.49 2.92
CA VAL A 43 -9.19 -18.26 2.03
C VAL A 43 -8.74 -19.70 1.91
N GLU A 44 -7.43 -19.93 1.71
CA GLU A 44 -6.86 -21.27 1.62
C GLU A 44 -7.18 -22.10 2.87
N ARG A 45 -6.92 -21.53 4.06
CA ARG A 45 -7.19 -22.18 5.34
C ARG A 45 -8.68 -22.41 5.57
N HIS A 46 -9.51 -21.42 5.24
CA HIS A 46 -10.96 -21.54 5.36
C HIS A 46 -11.49 -22.70 4.51
N GLN A 47 -11.02 -22.82 3.27
CA GLN A 47 -11.44 -23.89 2.37
C GLN A 47 -11.01 -25.27 2.85
N LEU A 48 -9.75 -25.42 3.28
CA LEU A 48 -9.22 -26.70 3.76
C LEU A 48 -9.95 -27.23 5.02
N ILE A 49 -10.33 -26.33 5.94
CA ILE A 49 -10.94 -26.72 7.22
C ILE A 49 -12.46 -26.91 7.09
N ILE A 50 -13.14 -26.00 6.40
CA ILE A 50 -14.61 -26.03 6.34
C ILE A 50 -15.12 -26.98 5.27
N ASN A 51 -14.45 -27.06 4.12
CA ASN A 51 -14.88 -27.91 3.01
C ASN A 51 -13.76 -28.86 2.52
N PRO A 52 -13.39 -29.88 3.33
CA PRO A 52 -12.28 -30.79 3.02
C PRO A 52 -12.51 -31.67 1.77
N ARG A 53 -13.76 -31.80 1.31
CA ARG A 53 -14.14 -32.51 0.06
C ARG A 53 -14.30 -31.58 -1.14
N GLY A 54 -14.23 -30.26 -0.94
CA GLY A 54 -14.40 -29.26 -1.98
C GLY A 54 -13.13 -29.02 -2.81
N TRP A 55 -13.09 -27.84 -3.47
CA TRP A 55 -11.92 -27.38 -4.20
C TRP A 55 -10.69 -27.37 -3.29
N ARG A 56 -9.62 -28.05 -3.71
CA ARG A 56 -8.34 -28.06 -3.01
C ARG A 56 -7.43 -26.98 -3.60
N PRO A 57 -6.90 -26.07 -2.77
CA PRO A 57 -5.91 -25.12 -3.23
C PRO A 57 -4.71 -25.89 -3.82
N ASN A 58 -4.22 -25.40 -4.97
CA ASN A 58 -3.10 -25.98 -5.70
C ASN A 58 -2.11 -24.85 -6.03
N ASN A 59 -0.83 -25.18 -6.15
CA ASN A 59 0.26 -24.25 -6.42
C ASN A 59 -0.01 -23.40 -7.68
N ARG A 60 -0.64 -23.98 -8.72
CA ARG A 60 -1.01 -23.22 -9.92
C ARG A 60 -1.96 -22.05 -9.60
N HIS A 61 -2.95 -22.28 -8.74
CA HIS A 61 -3.86 -21.22 -8.30
C HIS A 61 -3.16 -20.17 -7.44
N ALA A 62 -2.21 -20.61 -6.60
CA ALA A 62 -1.40 -19.69 -5.79
C ALA A 62 -0.51 -18.78 -6.66
N TYR A 63 0.17 -19.32 -7.67
CA TYR A 63 0.98 -18.52 -8.59
C TYR A 63 0.13 -17.49 -9.37
N ILE A 64 -1.05 -17.91 -9.86
CA ILE A 64 -1.99 -16.99 -10.51
C ILE A 64 -2.45 -15.90 -9.53
N GLY A 65 -2.79 -16.28 -8.30
CA GLY A 65 -3.20 -15.35 -7.24
C GLY A 65 -2.12 -14.32 -6.95
N ILE A 66 -0.87 -14.74 -6.76
CA ILE A 66 0.27 -13.84 -6.51
C ILE A 66 0.48 -12.90 -7.70
N ALA A 67 0.44 -13.39 -8.94
CA ALA A 67 0.60 -12.55 -10.12
C ALA A 67 -0.50 -11.48 -10.22
N VAL A 68 -1.75 -11.84 -9.94
CA VAL A 68 -2.88 -10.89 -9.89
C VAL A 68 -2.69 -9.86 -8.76
N ILE A 69 -2.26 -10.29 -7.58
CA ILE A 69 -2.01 -9.40 -6.44
C ILE A 69 -0.94 -8.37 -6.79
N TRP A 70 0.17 -8.78 -7.42
CA TRP A 70 1.23 -7.87 -7.85
C TRP A 70 0.74 -6.87 -8.90
N ALA A 71 -0.01 -7.34 -9.91
CA ALA A 71 -0.56 -6.47 -10.93
C ALA A 71 -1.52 -5.42 -10.33
N LEU A 72 -2.42 -5.84 -9.43
CA LEU A 72 -3.34 -4.96 -8.72
C LEU A 72 -2.61 -3.97 -7.80
N ALA A 73 -1.59 -4.44 -7.07
CA ALA A 73 -0.78 -3.59 -6.20
C ALA A 73 -0.11 -2.49 -7.01
N VAL A 74 0.62 -2.84 -8.07
CA VAL A 74 1.28 -1.88 -8.95
C VAL A 74 0.27 -0.89 -9.53
N ALA A 75 -0.83 -1.39 -10.11
CA ALA A 75 -1.87 -0.54 -10.71
C ALA A 75 -2.49 0.44 -9.69
N SER A 76 -2.81 -0.05 -8.49
CA SER A 76 -3.41 0.79 -7.43
C SER A 76 -2.44 1.84 -6.89
N SER A 77 -1.14 1.58 -6.91
CA SER A 77 -0.09 2.49 -6.42
C SER A 77 0.41 3.49 -7.48
N LEU A 78 0.04 3.34 -8.76
CA LEU A 78 0.47 4.25 -9.84
C LEU A 78 0.21 5.74 -9.56
N PRO A 79 -0.91 6.16 -8.95
CA PRO A 79 -1.14 7.58 -8.65
C PRO A 79 -0.05 8.18 -7.75
N PHE A 80 0.53 7.42 -6.82
CA PHE A 80 1.68 7.91 -6.04
C PHE A 80 2.89 8.16 -6.94
N LEU A 81 3.15 7.32 -7.94
CA LEU A 81 4.28 7.54 -8.86
C LEU A 81 4.08 8.79 -9.75
N ILE A 82 2.84 9.04 -10.16
CA ILE A 82 2.47 10.15 -11.03
C ILE A 82 2.46 11.48 -10.26
N TYR A 83 1.76 11.53 -9.12
CA TYR A 83 1.49 12.76 -8.38
C TYR A 83 2.55 13.11 -7.35
N GLN A 84 3.48 12.22 -7.02
CA GLN A 84 4.62 12.60 -6.17
C GLN A 84 5.62 13.43 -6.98
N VAL A 85 5.98 14.61 -6.45
CA VAL A 85 6.87 15.57 -7.11
C VAL A 85 7.96 16.02 -6.13
N LEU A 86 9.17 16.20 -6.67
CA LEU A 86 10.26 16.88 -5.99
C LEU A 86 10.16 18.38 -6.29
N THR A 87 9.96 19.21 -5.27
CA THR A 87 9.76 20.65 -5.46
C THR A 87 10.36 21.46 -4.32
N ASP A 88 10.82 22.66 -4.64
CA ASP A 88 11.30 23.69 -3.71
C ASP A 88 10.20 24.72 -3.35
N GLU A 89 9.03 24.65 -3.99
CA GLU A 89 7.92 25.62 -3.82
C GLU A 89 7.55 25.91 -2.36
N PRO A 90 7.46 24.92 -1.44
CA PRO A 90 7.12 25.19 -0.05
C PRO A 90 8.17 26.02 0.70
N PHE A 91 9.41 26.05 0.20
CA PHE A 91 10.50 26.84 0.75
C PHE A 91 10.64 28.22 0.08
N GLN A 92 10.03 28.47 -1.07
CA GLN A 92 10.11 29.77 -1.75
C GLN A 92 9.49 30.92 -0.92
N ASN A 93 8.50 30.61 -0.08
CA ASN A 93 7.88 31.57 0.83
C ASN A 93 8.69 31.82 2.11
N VAL A 94 9.80 31.10 2.31
CA VAL A 94 10.65 31.19 3.51
C VAL A 94 11.92 31.97 3.15
N THR A 95 12.03 33.21 3.64
CA THR A 95 13.15 34.13 3.35
C THR A 95 14.45 33.82 4.10
N LEU A 96 14.61 32.61 4.65
CA LEU A 96 15.81 32.21 5.37
C LEU A 96 16.82 31.58 4.40
N ASP A 97 18.05 32.12 4.34
CA ASP A 97 19.12 31.59 3.48
C ASP A 97 19.41 30.08 3.71
N ALA A 98 19.08 29.55 4.89
CA ALA A 98 19.25 28.14 5.22
C ALA A 98 18.27 27.18 4.50
N PHE A 99 17.26 27.69 3.79
CA PHE A 99 16.30 26.90 2.98
C PHE A 99 16.48 27.08 1.47
N LYS A 100 17.44 27.90 1.05
CA LYS A 100 17.80 28.04 -0.36
C LYS A 100 18.34 26.70 -0.89
N ASP A 101 17.92 26.31 -2.09
CA ASP A 101 18.31 25.06 -2.78
C ASP A 101 17.89 23.76 -2.05
N LYS A 102 16.97 23.82 -1.09
CA LYS A 102 16.36 22.63 -0.48
C LYS A 102 15.11 22.20 -1.22
N PHE A 103 14.98 20.90 -1.43
CA PHE A 103 13.81 20.28 -2.06
C PHE A 103 13.01 19.48 -1.05
N VAL A 104 11.70 19.45 -1.21
CA VAL A 104 10.81 18.51 -0.52
C VAL A 104 10.20 17.54 -1.50
N CYS A 105 9.91 16.36 -0.97
CA CYS A 105 9.16 15.35 -1.70
C CYS A 105 7.70 15.41 -1.24
N PHE A 106 6.80 15.90 -2.10
CA PHE A 106 5.41 16.18 -1.75
C PHE A 106 4.42 15.62 -2.78
N ASP A 107 3.21 15.28 -2.34
CA ASP A 107 2.12 14.78 -3.16
C ASP A 107 1.34 15.93 -3.83
N LYS A 108 1.54 16.13 -5.13
CA LYS A 108 0.86 17.16 -5.92
C LYS A 108 -0.34 16.56 -6.67
N PHE A 109 -1.38 16.20 -5.92
CA PHE A 109 -2.65 15.77 -6.51
C PHE A 109 -3.39 16.93 -7.23
N PRO A 110 -4.22 16.66 -8.26
CA PRO A 110 -4.92 17.70 -9.01
C PRO A 110 -5.89 18.54 -8.16
N SER A 111 -6.48 17.96 -7.12
CA SER A 111 -7.26 18.66 -6.11
C SER A 111 -7.31 17.88 -4.80
N ASP A 112 -7.64 18.56 -3.71
CA ASP A 112 -7.81 17.94 -2.39
C ASP A 112 -8.90 16.87 -2.38
N SER A 113 -9.97 17.06 -3.15
CA SER A 113 -11.03 16.05 -3.29
C SER A 113 -10.49 14.77 -3.93
N HIS A 114 -9.67 14.86 -4.98
CA HIS A 114 -9.06 13.67 -5.61
C HIS A 114 -8.13 12.95 -4.63
N ARG A 115 -7.33 13.70 -3.88
CA ARG A 115 -6.44 13.14 -2.85
C ARG A 115 -7.24 12.42 -1.77
N LEU A 116 -8.27 13.07 -1.22
CA LEU A 116 -9.09 12.50 -0.17
C LEU A 116 -9.85 11.26 -0.65
N SER A 117 -10.47 11.32 -1.83
CA SER A 117 -11.19 10.20 -2.42
C SER A 117 -10.26 9.01 -2.66
N TYR A 118 -9.09 9.24 -3.26
CA TYR A 118 -8.11 8.19 -3.52
C TYR A 118 -7.60 7.55 -2.22
N THR A 119 -7.13 8.35 -1.26
CA THR A 119 -6.62 7.85 0.02
C THR A 119 -7.70 7.13 0.82
N THR A 120 -8.94 7.64 0.82
CA THR A 120 -10.07 6.98 1.50
C THR A 120 -10.41 5.65 0.84
N LEU A 121 -10.42 5.61 -0.50
CA LEU A 121 -10.65 4.38 -1.25
C LEU A 121 -9.57 3.33 -0.95
N LEU A 122 -8.29 3.72 -0.94
CA LEU A 122 -7.20 2.83 -0.57
C LEU A 122 -7.36 2.32 0.87
N LEU A 123 -7.67 3.20 1.82
CA LEU A 123 -7.87 2.81 3.21
C LEU A 123 -8.99 1.77 3.37
N VAL A 124 -10.12 1.97 2.69
CA VAL A 124 -11.23 1.03 2.75
C VAL A 124 -10.87 -0.29 2.06
N LEU A 125 -10.31 -0.25 0.85
CA LEU A 125 -10.07 -1.45 0.04
C LEU A 125 -8.82 -2.23 0.42
N GLN A 126 -7.79 -1.58 0.96
CA GLN A 126 -6.51 -2.21 1.30
C GLN A 126 -6.34 -2.43 2.80
N TYR A 127 -7.12 -1.77 3.67
CA TYR A 127 -7.02 -1.96 5.11
C TYR A 127 -8.30 -2.56 5.68
N PHE A 128 -9.40 -1.81 5.73
CA PHE A 128 -10.60 -2.25 6.44
C PHE A 128 -11.27 -3.47 5.80
N GLY A 129 -11.52 -3.43 4.48
CA GLY A 129 -12.17 -4.52 3.75
C GLY A 129 -11.43 -5.86 3.90
N PRO A 130 -10.12 -5.92 3.59
CA PRO A 130 -9.33 -7.13 3.77
C PRO A 130 -9.27 -7.63 5.21
N LEU A 131 -9.08 -6.74 6.19
CA LEU A 131 -9.03 -7.12 7.60
C LEU A 131 -10.35 -7.70 8.10
N CYS A 132 -11.48 -7.06 7.77
CA CYS A 132 -12.81 -7.59 8.08
C CYS A 132 -13.01 -8.98 7.46
N PHE A 133 -12.61 -9.15 6.20
CA PHE A 133 -12.72 -10.43 5.51
C PHE A 133 -11.85 -11.52 6.16
N ILE A 134 -10.60 -11.22 6.49
CA ILE A 134 -9.69 -12.14 7.19
C ILE A 134 -10.30 -12.52 8.54
N PHE A 135 -10.79 -11.55 9.32
CA PHE A 135 -11.42 -11.79 10.61
C PHE A 135 -12.62 -12.73 10.50
N ILE A 136 -13.52 -12.49 9.54
CA ILE A 136 -14.68 -13.35 9.28
C ILE A 136 -14.24 -14.77 8.91
N CYS A 137 -13.22 -14.93 8.07
CA CYS A 137 -12.69 -16.25 7.69
C CYS A 137 -12.18 -17.02 8.92
N TYR A 138 -11.34 -16.39 9.74
CA TYR A 138 -10.78 -17.03 10.94
C TYR A 138 -11.84 -17.27 12.02
N PHE A 139 -12.82 -16.39 12.16
CA PHE A 139 -13.94 -16.59 13.08
C PHE A 139 -14.76 -17.82 12.70
N LYS A 140 -15.07 -18.01 11.40
CA LYS A 140 -15.73 -19.22 10.90
C LYS A 140 -14.92 -20.49 11.13
N ILE A 141 -13.61 -20.43 10.90
CA ILE A 141 -12.69 -21.55 11.19
C ILE A 141 -12.75 -21.91 12.68
N TYR A 142 -12.67 -20.92 13.57
CA TYR A 142 -12.72 -21.13 15.02
C TYR A 142 -14.01 -21.83 15.45
N ILE A 143 -15.17 -21.35 14.97
CA ILE A 143 -16.47 -21.99 15.26
C ILE A 143 -16.49 -23.44 14.76
N ARG A 144 -15.98 -23.70 13.55
CA ARG A 144 -15.98 -25.05 12.97
C ARG A 144 -15.09 -26.02 13.74
N LEU A 145 -13.97 -25.55 14.30
CA LEU A 145 -13.04 -26.37 15.08
C LEU A 145 -13.53 -26.60 16.52
N LYS A 146 -14.30 -25.68 17.09
CA LYS A 146 -14.90 -25.85 18.41
C LYS A 146 -16.05 -26.87 18.43
N ARG A 147 -16.71 -27.08 17.28
CA ARG A 147 -17.80 -28.03 17.10
C ARG A 147 -17.31 -29.39 16.63
#